data_AF-A0A357CZV7-F1
#
_entry.id   AF-A0A357CZV7-F1
#
_cell.length_a   1.000
_cell.length_b   1.000
_cell.length_c   1.000
_cell.angle_alpha   90.00
_cell.angle_beta   90.00
_cell.angle_gamma   90.00
#
_symmetry.space_group_name_H-M   'P 1'
#
loop_
_entity.id
_entity.type
_entity.pdbx_description
1 polymer ?
#
loop_
_entity_poly.entity_id
_entity_poly.type
_entity_poly.pdbx_seq_one_letter_code
_entity_poly.pdbx_strand_id
1 'polypeptide(L)'
;MTKKGMEKGRYLYLYLITAVICFVIVVIVAVVLVYGNPFSGEESTGIIVSESSIAQAVSNDVSIQEESKVPDDGTVDVSGYIEISVQHSELFEGNLILVTNKTDATAPIKDSLDLMMIYGNKQGSKYSLSTAELLLNTEALNAFNLMMHGFGVSTAETHVMVNNAYASIDGLTKDKMFESYADLASGRSVRLAVYPSEFGKMGEGVYLWFSEHCHEYGYILRYPADKTEKTGAEASATMFRYVGKPHSEYIKQNNLSLEEYIELIKEYDYKKPLIYTGLGGEKYYIYYQRAVTDSSTAINVPGDRAYSVSGNNTDGFIVTVSADKLPEQ
;
A
#
# COMPACT_ATOMS: atom_id res chain seq x y z
N MET A 1 34.95 19.96 -23.92
CA MET A 1 34.04 21.11 -23.62
C MET A 1 33.89 21.23 -22.11
N THR A 2 34.25 22.39 -21.55
CA THR A 2 34.47 22.60 -20.11
C THR A 2 33.17 22.61 -19.28
N LYS A 3 33.20 21.94 -18.10
CA LYS A 3 32.13 21.82 -17.08
C LYS A 3 31.38 23.13 -16.75
N LYS A 4 32.00 24.28 -16.99
CA LYS A 4 31.44 25.64 -16.81
C LYS A 4 30.31 26.01 -17.78
N GLY A 5 30.16 25.30 -18.91
CA GLY A 5 29.11 25.53 -19.89
C GLY A 5 27.78 24.83 -19.57
N MET A 6 27.80 23.69 -18.87
CA MET A 6 26.60 22.91 -18.56
C MET A 6 25.76 23.51 -17.43
N GLU A 7 26.38 24.17 -16.44
CA GLU A 7 25.62 24.83 -15.36
C GLU A 7 24.85 26.06 -15.86
N LYS A 8 25.44 26.88 -16.73
CA LYS A 8 24.75 28.05 -17.31
C LYS A 8 23.50 27.66 -18.11
N GLY A 9 23.54 26.54 -18.84
CA GLY A 9 22.37 26.03 -19.57
C GLY A 9 21.23 25.57 -18.66
N ARG A 10 21.57 24.96 -17.51
CA ARG A 10 20.58 24.52 -16.51
C ARG A 10 19.87 25.71 -15.86
N TYR A 11 20.61 26.74 -15.46
CA TYR A 11 19.99 27.96 -14.90
C TYR A 11 19.14 28.69 -15.93
N LEU A 12 19.60 28.80 -17.18
CA LEU A 12 18.81 29.41 -18.26
C LEU A 12 17.51 28.65 -18.53
N TYR A 13 17.55 27.32 -18.48
CA TYR A 13 16.37 26.46 -18.62
C TYR A 13 15.37 26.63 -17.46
N LEU A 14 15.86 26.71 -16.23
CA LEU A 14 15.03 27.02 -15.05
C LEU A 14 14.39 28.41 -15.15
N TYR A 15 15.13 29.45 -15.57
CA TYR A 15 14.59 30.79 -15.78
C TYR A 15 13.49 30.81 -16.86
N LEU A 16 13.66 30.05 -17.96
CA LEU A 16 12.66 29.92 -19.01
C LEU A 16 11.37 29.26 -18.50
N ILE A 17 11.48 28.18 -17.72
CA ILE A 17 10.31 27.51 -17.13
C ILE A 17 9.58 28.44 -16.17
N THR A 18 10.30 29.12 -15.27
CA THR A 18 9.69 30.07 -14.33
C THR A 18 9.02 31.23 -15.07
N ALA A 19 9.64 31.76 -16.13
CA ALA A 19 9.04 32.82 -16.95
C ALA A 19 7.75 32.37 -17.64
N VAL A 20 7.70 31.12 -18.15
CA VAL A 20 6.49 30.55 -18.77
C VAL A 20 5.38 30.35 -17.73
N ILE A 21 5.70 29.83 -16.54
CA ILE A 21 4.72 29.66 -15.45
C ILE A 21 4.15 31.02 -15.02
N CYS A 22 5.00 32.02 -14.81
CA CYS A 22 4.56 33.37 -14.46
C CYS A 22 3.68 33.97 -15.57
N PHE A 23 4.03 33.76 -16.84
CA PHE A 23 3.22 34.23 -17.96
C PHE A 23 1.84 33.56 -18.00
N VAL A 24 1.77 32.23 -17.79
CA VAL A 24 0.50 31.49 -17.73
C VAL A 24 -0.37 31.98 -16.58
N ILE A 25 0.19 32.22 -15.39
CA ILE A 25 -0.54 32.77 -14.24
C ILE A 25 -1.09 34.17 -14.57
N VAL A 26 -0.28 35.04 -15.18
CA VAL A 26 -0.72 36.38 -15.58
C VAL A 26 -1.85 36.31 -16.62
N VAL A 27 -1.77 35.40 -17.58
CA VAL A 27 -2.85 35.17 -18.56
C VAL A 27 -4.12 34.66 -17.87
N ILE A 28 -4.02 33.70 -16.95
CA ILE A 28 -5.17 33.19 -16.19
C ILE A 28 -5.81 34.31 -15.37
N VAL A 29 -5.02 35.11 -14.65
CA VAL A 29 -5.50 36.25 -13.87
C VAL A 29 -6.15 37.29 -14.78
N ALA A 30 -5.54 37.63 -15.92
CA ALA A 30 -6.11 38.56 -16.87
C ALA A 30 -7.43 38.05 -17.47
N VAL A 31 -7.53 36.74 -17.77
CA VAL A 31 -8.76 36.12 -18.25
C VAL A 31 -9.85 36.18 -17.19
N VAL A 32 -9.55 35.87 -15.93
CA VAL A 32 -10.51 35.97 -14.80
C VAL A 32 -10.95 37.42 -14.57
N LEU A 33 -10.05 38.40 -14.72
CA LEU A 33 -10.37 39.82 -14.56
C LEU A 33 -11.20 40.39 -15.72
N VAL A 34 -10.97 39.93 -16.96
CA VAL A 34 -11.66 40.46 -18.15
C VAL A 34 -12.98 39.75 -18.41
N TYR A 35 -13.03 38.43 -18.20
CA TYR A 35 -14.17 37.59 -18.57
C TYR A 35 -14.94 37.03 -17.37
N GLY A 36 -14.53 37.36 -16.13
CA GLY A 36 -15.05 36.72 -14.93
C GLY A 36 -14.52 35.28 -14.78
N ASN A 37 -14.83 34.62 -13.67
CA ASN A 37 -14.40 33.24 -13.44
C ASN A 37 -15.15 32.29 -14.41
N PRO A 38 -14.47 31.63 -15.36
CA PRO A 38 -15.14 30.74 -16.33
C PRO A 38 -15.60 29.42 -15.68
N PHE A 39 -15.31 29.21 -14.39
CA PHE A 39 -15.72 28.05 -13.60
C PHE A 39 -16.97 28.29 -12.75
N SER A 40 -17.75 29.34 -12.98
CA SER A 40 -18.97 29.60 -12.20
C SER A 40 -20.21 29.87 -13.06
N GLY A 41 -21.13 28.89 -13.07
CA GLY A 41 -22.55 28.96 -13.48
C GLY A 41 -23.04 27.57 -13.89
N GLU A 42 -24.13 26.98 -13.40
CA GLU A 42 -25.39 27.40 -12.71
C GLU A 42 -26.03 26.13 -12.08
N GLU A 43 -26.95 26.06 -11.11
CA GLU A 43 -27.67 26.94 -10.15
C GLU A 43 -28.38 25.96 -9.15
N SER A 44 -28.78 26.30 -7.90
CA SER A 44 -29.87 27.24 -7.62
C SER A 44 -29.95 27.69 -6.15
N THR A 45 -30.24 28.99 -5.98
CA THR A 45 -31.05 29.70 -4.96
C THR A 45 -30.66 29.52 -3.48
N GLY A 46 -30.02 30.48 -2.80
CA GLY A 46 -30.47 31.85 -2.47
C GLY A 46 -30.83 31.91 -0.97
N ILE A 47 -30.09 32.64 -0.12
CA ILE A 47 -30.51 33.87 0.59
C ILE A 47 -29.28 34.49 1.28
N ILE A 48 -29.09 35.81 1.14
CA ILE A 48 -28.09 36.62 1.82
C ILE A 48 -28.55 36.91 3.27
N VAL A 49 -27.69 36.72 4.26
CA VAL A 49 -27.90 37.27 5.62
C VAL A 49 -26.60 37.87 6.17
N SER A 50 -26.72 39.12 6.61
CA SER A 50 -25.72 39.99 7.24
C SER A 50 -25.23 39.51 8.61
N GLU A 51 -24.04 39.94 9.02
CA GLU A 51 -23.30 39.64 10.26
C GLU A 51 -23.98 40.00 11.62
N SER A 52 -25.29 40.21 11.69
CA SER A 52 -25.98 40.64 12.93
C SER A 52 -26.91 39.60 13.58
N SER A 53 -26.98 38.36 13.08
CA SER A 53 -28.02 37.40 13.54
C SER A 53 -27.51 36.17 14.32
N ILE A 54 -26.27 36.17 14.82
CA ILE A 54 -25.71 35.03 15.61
C ILE A 54 -26.32 34.93 17.03
N ALA A 55 -27.13 35.90 17.46
CA ALA A 55 -27.75 35.89 18.78
C ALA A 55 -29.28 35.79 18.68
N GLN A 56 -29.80 34.55 18.63
CA GLN A 56 -31.15 34.11 19.08
C GLN A 56 -31.67 32.95 18.21
N ALA A 57 -31.15 31.75 18.48
CA ALA A 57 -31.89 30.50 18.25
C ALA A 57 -31.48 29.49 19.32
N VAL A 58 -31.57 29.95 20.58
CA VAL A 58 -31.58 29.09 21.77
C VAL A 58 -33.03 29.00 22.19
N SER A 59 -33.70 27.88 21.86
CA SER A 59 -34.70 27.22 22.73
C SER A 59 -35.43 26.10 21.98
N ASN A 60 -35.46 24.94 22.64
CA ASN A 60 -36.44 23.85 22.55
C ASN A 60 -35.99 22.55 21.84
N ASP A 61 -35.32 21.74 22.66
CA ASP A 61 -35.52 20.30 22.90
C ASP A 61 -35.90 19.39 21.73
N VAL A 62 -34.88 18.66 21.26
CA VAL A 62 -35.02 17.23 20.94
C VAL A 62 -33.96 16.50 21.75
N SER A 63 -34.41 15.68 22.68
CA SER A 63 -33.57 14.86 23.56
C SER A 63 -32.83 13.79 22.77
N ILE A 64 -31.55 14.04 22.50
CA ILE A 64 -30.56 13.03 22.14
C ILE A 64 -29.85 12.65 23.44
N GLN A 65 -29.97 11.38 23.82
CA GLN A 65 -29.19 10.84 24.92
C GLN A 65 -27.71 10.88 24.52
N GLU A 66 -26.92 11.65 25.26
CA GLU A 66 -25.46 11.64 25.17
C GLU A 66 -24.94 10.25 25.56
N GLU A 67 -24.43 9.50 24.59
CA GLU A 67 -23.45 8.45 24.88
C GLU A 67 -22.17 9.13 25.37
N SER A 68 -21.89 8.93 26.65
CA SER A 68 -20.68 9.36 27.34
C SER A 68 -19.42 9.00 26.54
N LYS A 69 -18.70 10.02 26.06
CA LYS A 69 -17.30 9.87 25.61
C LYS A 69 -16.42 9.51 26.79
N VAL A 70 -16.27 8.21 27.02
CA VAL A 70 -15.12 7.65 27.73
C VAL A 70 -13.92 7.75 26.78
N PRO A 71 -12.73 8.19 27.22
CA PRO A 71 -11.52 8.12 26.39
C PRO A 71 -11.26 6.66 26.03
N ASP A 72 -11.28 6.33 24.74
CA ASP A 72 -10.89 5.03 24.21
C ASP A 72 -9.38 4.88 24.45
N ASP A 73 -8.97 4.15 25.50
CA ASP A 73 -7.56 3.95 25.85
C ASP A 73 -6.87 2.91 24.93
N GLY A 74 -7.56 2.45 23.89
CA GLY A 74 -7.11 1.46 22.92
C GLY A 74 -7.17 0.02 23.42
N THR A 75 -7.70 -0.23 24.63
CA THR A 75 -7.92 -1.59 25.12
C THR A 75 -9.18 -2.20 24.54
N VAL A 76 -9.11 -3.49 24.23
CA VAL A 76 -10.26 -4.27 23.73
C VAL A 76 -10.68 -5.33 24.73
N ASP A 77 -11.98 -5.65 24.76
CA ASP A 77 -12.48 -6.78 25.53
C ASP A 77 -12.00 -8.11 24.92
N VAL A 78 -11.28 -8.89 25.72
CA VAL A 78 -10.67 -10.17 25.33
C VAL A 78 -11.37 -11.38 25.94
N SER A 79 -12.54 -11.22 26.58
CA SER A 79 -13.22 -12.32 27.27
C SER A 79 -13.64 -13.48 26.34
N GLY A 80 -13.77 -13.22 25.03
CA GLY A 80 -14.11 -14.21 24.00
C GLY A 80 -12.90 -14.75 23.22
N TYR A 81 -11.67 -14.44 23.64
CA TYR A 81 -10.48 -14.93 22.97
C TYR A 81 -10.18 -16.38 23.35
N ILE A 82 -9.72 -17.15 22.37
CA ILE A 82 -9.21 -18.51 22.51
C ILE A 82 -7.72 -18.54 22.17
N GLU A 83 -7.04 -19.55 22.66
CA GLU A 83 -5.64 -19.79 22.34
C GLU A 83 -5.53 -20.80 21.19
N ILE A 84 -4.79 -20.43 20.15
CA ILE A 84 -4.37 -21.35 19.08
C ILE A 84 -2.86 -21.60 19.19
N SER A 85 -2.43 -22.77 18.72
CA SER A 85 -1.02 -23.17 18.68
C SER A 85 -0.50 -23.08 17.24
N VAL A 86 0.52 -22.26 17.02
CA VAL A 86 1.13 -22.03 15.69
C VAL A 86 2.58 -22.50 15.70
N GLN A 87 2.99 -23.28 14.70
CA GLN A 87 4.33 -23.88 14.64
C GLN A 87 5.39 -22.83 14.28
N HIS A 88 6.62 -23.00 14.79
CA HIS A 88 7.74 -22.12 14.43
C HIS A 88 8.00 -22.06 12.91
N SER A 89 7.75 -23.14 12.16
CA SER A 89 7.90 -23.17 10.70
C SER A 89 6.96 -22.20 9.96
N GLU A 90 5.81 -21.87 10.54
CA GLU A 90 4.84 -20.93 9.95
C GLU A 90 5.32 -19.47 10.03
N LEU A 91 6.43 -19.21 10.73
CA LEU A 91 7.09 -17.89 10.76
C LEU A 91 7.52 -17.40 9.37
N PHE A 92 7.73 -18.35 8.45
CA PHE A 92 8.15 -18.11 7.07
C PHE A 92 6.97 -18.11 6.08
N GLU A 93 5.74 -18.06 6.59
CA GLU A 93 4.51 -18.10 5.81
C GLU A 93 3.65 -16.84 6.02
N GLY A 94 2.71 -16.58 5.09
CA GLY A 94 1.77 -15.46 5.17
C GLY A 94 2.13 -14.22 4.33
N ASN A 95 1.30 -13.19 4.44
CA ASN A 95 1.33 -11.99 3.57
C ASN A 95 2.43 -10.99 3.97
N LEU A 96 2.86 -11.00 5.23
CA LEU A 96 3.74 -10.02 5.87
C LEU A 96 5.18 -10.51 6.08
N ILE A 97 5.57 -11.59 5.38
CA ILE A 97 6.96 -12.06 5.31
C ILE A 97 7.86 -10.93 4.81
N LEU A 98 8.82 -10.48 5.60
CA LEU A 98 9.78 -9.46 5.19
C LEU A 98 11.07 -10.13 4.68
N VAL A 99 11.36 -10.01 3.38
CA VAL A 99 12.66 -10.37 2.82
C VAL A 99 13.44 -9.08 2.59
N THR A 100 14.59 -8.94 3.26
CA THR A 100 15.40 -7.70 3.24
C THR A 100 16.43 -7.74 2.12
N ASN A 101 16.87 -6.58 1.62
CA ASN A 101 17.99 -6.49 0.67
C ASN A 101 19.34 -6.47 1.41
N LYS A 102 19.65 -7.56 2.10
CA LYS A 102 20.91 -7.76 2.83
C LYS A 102 21.61 -9.02 2.34
N THR A 103 22.92 -9.10 2.54
CA THR A 103 23.73 -10.24 2.12
C THR A 103 23.36 -11.55 2.81
N ASP A 104 22.74 -11.47 3.99
CA ASP A 104 22.28 -12.57 4.83
C ASP A 104 20.75 -12.72 4.82
N ALA A 105 20.08 -12.17 3.81
CA ALA A 105 18.63 -12.23 3.69
C ALA A 105 18.11 -13.68 3.67
N THR A 106 17.18 -13.96 4.57
CA THR A 106 16.42 -15.21 4.61
C THR A 106 15.12 -15.05 3.82
N ALA A 107 14.74 -16.08 3.08
CA ALA A 107 13.49 -16.12 2.34
C ALA A 107 12.81 -17.49 2.51
N PRO A 108 11.49 -17.56 2.34
CA PRO A 108 10.78 -18.84 2.34
C PRO A 108 11.32 -19.78 1.26
N ILE A 109 11.31 -21.07 1.55
CA ILE A 109 11.65 -22.08 0.54
C ILE A 109 10.55 -22.15 -0.52
N LYS A 110 10.93 -22.35 -1.78
CA LYS A 110 9.98 -22.37 -2.90
C LYS A 110 8.77 -23.27 -2.65
N ASP A 111 9.01 -24.47 -2.13
CA ASP A 111 7.98 -25.51 -1.98
C ASP A 111 7.00 -25.21 -0.84
N SER A 112 7.32 -24.26 0.04
CA SER A 112 6.38 -23.73 1.06
C SER A 112 5.48 -22.63 0.51
N LEU A 113 5.80 -22.07 -0.66
CA LEU A 113 5.04 -20.99 -1.27
C LEU A 113 3.94 -21.57 -2.16
N ASP A 114 2.70 -21.16 -1.90
CA ASP A 114 1.57 -21.40 -2.81
C ASP A 114 1.73 -20.53 -4.07
N LEU A 115 2.52 -21.01 -5.03
CA LEU A 115 2.85 -20.33 -6.29
C LEU A 115 2.08 -20.91 -7.46
N MET A 116 1.59 -20.03 -8.34
CA MET A 116 0.96 -20.41 -9.60
C MET A 116 1.57 -19.65 -10.78
N MET A 117 1.51 -20.27 -11.96
CA MET A 117 1.95 -19.61 -13.20
C MET A 117 1.02 -18.45 -13.56
N ILE A 118 1.59 -17.27 -13.76
CA ILE A 118 0.83 -16.09 -14.15
C ILE A 118 0.21 -16.28 -15.55
N TYR A 119 0.93 -16.91 -16.49
CA TYR A 119 0.46 -17.06 -17.88
C TYR A 119 -0.93 -17.71 -17.99
N GLY A 120 -1.18 -18.78 -17.23
CA GLY A 120 -2.46 -19.50 -17.24
C GLY A 120 -3.56 -18.87 -16.38
N ASN A 121 -3.22 -17.91 -15.53
CA ASN A 121 -4.11 -17.36 -14.50
C ASN A 121 -4.23 -15.83 -14.55
N LYS A 122 -3.64 -15.18 -15.56
CA LYS A 122 -3.78 -13.76 -15.79
C LYS A 122 -5.14 -13.42 -16.38
N GLN A 123 -5.65 -12.24 -16.05
CA GLN A 123 -6.79 -11.68 -16.76
C GLN A 123 -6.40 -11.20 -18.17
N GLY A 124 -6.53 -12.09 -19.16
CA GLY A 124 -6.63 -11.77 -20.59
C GLY A 124 -5.69 -10.67 -21.10
N SER A 125 -6.20 -9.81 -21.98
CA SER A 125 -5.47 -8.71 -22.64
C SER A 125 -5.14 -7.50 -21.74
N LYS A 126 -5.28 -7.60 -20.41
CA LYS A 126 -5.08 -6.49 -19.48
C LYS A 126 -3.61 -6.16 -19.24
N TYR A 127 -2.73 -7.15 -19.38
CA TYR A 127 -1.29 -6.99 -19.26
C TYR A 127 -0.54 -8.11 -19.99
N SER A 128 0.73 -7.85 -20.26
CA SER A 128 1.68 -8.76 -20.91
C SER A 128 2.68 -9.34 -19.90
N LEU A 129 3.38 -10.40 -20.30
CA LEU A 129 4.45 -11.02 -19.51
C LEU A 129 5.74 -11.02 -20.32
N SER A 130 6.88 -10.83 -19.67
CA SER A 130 8.19 -11.01 -20.31
C SER A 130 8.46 -12.48 -20.70
N THR A 131 7.93 -13.42 -19.92
CA THR A 131 8.00 -14.87 -20.16
C THR A 131 6.77 -15.58 -19.59
N ALA A 132 6.44 -16.76 -20.12
CA ALA A 132 5.33 -17.57 -19.64
C ALA A 132 5.60 -18.27 -18.29
N GLU A 133 6.87 -18.33 -17.86
CA GLU A 133 7.32 -19.06 -16.67
C GLU A 133 7.22 -18.27 -15.36
N LEU A 134 6.70 -17.04 -15.41
CA LEU A 134 6.56 -16.21 -14.20
C LEU A 134 5.58 -16.86 -13.21
N LEU A 135 6.03 -16.97 -11.96
CA LEU A 135 5.28 -17.51 -10.83
C LEU A 135 4.97 -16.39 -9.83
N LEU A 136 3.77 -16.41 -9.25
CA LEU A 136 3.36 -15.51 -8.19
C LEU A 136 2.48 -16.27 -7.21
N ASN A 137 2.46 -15.85 -5.95
CA ASN A 137 1.58 -16.42 -4.96
C ASN A 137 0.11 -16.31 -5.40
N THR A 138 -0.70 -17.34 -5.15
CA THR A 138 -2.08 -17.41 -5.63
C THR A 138 -2.95 -16.23 -5.17
N GLU A 139 -2.91 -15.89 -3.88
CA GLU A 139 -3.65 -14.74 -3.34
C GLU A 139 -3.16 -13.42 -3.93
N ALA A 140 -1.83 -13.26 -3.99
CA ALA A 140 -1.21 -12.09 -4.61
C ALA A 140 -1.63 -11.97 -6.09
N LEU A 141 -1.63 -13.05 -6.87
CA LEU A 141 -2.03 -13.02 -8.28
C LEU A 141 -3.51 -12.64 -8.46
N ASN A 142 -4.40 -13.14 -7.60
CA ASN A 142 -5.80 -12.76 -7.64
C ASN A 142 -5.97 -11.26 -7.37
N ALA A 143 -5.28 -10.74 -6.35
CA ALA A 143 -5.25 -9.32 -6.05
C ALA A 143 -4.63 -8.49 -7.19
N PHE A 144 -3.56 -8.99 -7.81
CA PHE A 144 -2.89 -8.35 -8.95
C PHE A 144 -3.84 -8.23 -10.14
N ASN A 145 -4.59 -9.30 -10.44
CA ASN A 145 -5.59 -9.30 -11.49
C ASN A 145 -6.69 -8.24 -11.26
N LEU A 146 -7.14 -8.08 -10.00
CA LEU A 146 -8.07 -7.01 -9.63
C LEU A 146 -7.45 -5.62 -9.82
N MET A 147 -6.18 -5.45 -9.42
CA MET A 147 -5.43 -4.20 -9.63
C MET A 147 -5.30 -3.86 -11.11
N MET A 148 -4.95 -4.82 -11.97
CA MET A 148 -4.87 -4.63 -13.43
C MET A 148 -6.24 -4.33 -14.05
N HIS A 149 -7.31 -4.94 -13.54
CA HIS A 149 -8.67 -4.63 -13.96
C HIS A 149 -9.04 -3.18 -13.62
N GLY A 150 -8.82 -2.75 -12.36
CA GLY A 150 -9.06 -1.38 -11.91
C GLY A 150 -8.25 -0.35 -12.69
N PHE A 151 -6.98 -0.63 -12.95
CA PHE A 151 -6.12 0.18 -13.81
C PHE A 151 -6.72 0.36 -15.21
N GLY A 152 -7.08 -0.75 -15.86
CA GLY A 152 -7.62 -0.69 -17.22
C GLY A 152 -8.98 0.05 -17.29
N VAL A 153 -9.82 -0.06 -16.25
CA VAL A 153 -11.09 0.68 -16.18
C VAL A 153 -10.88 2.18 -15.98
N SER A 154 -9.93 2.57 -15.14
CA SER A 154 -9.69 3.98 -14.78
C SER A 154 -8.87 4.75 -15.81
N THR A 155 -7.99 4.09 -16.56
CA THR A 155 -7.03 4.75 -17.47
C THR A 155 -7.26 4.46 -18.95
N ALA A 156 -8.02 3.41 -19.28
CA ALA A 156 -8.11 2.83 -20.63
C ALA A 156 -6.76 2.34 -21.21
N GLU A 157 -5.70 2.24 -20.39
CA GLU A 157 -4.38 1.76 -20.77
C GLU A 157 -4.21 0.26 -20.50
N THR A 158 -3.39 -0.41 -21.32
CA THR A 158 -3.05 -1.84 -21.15
C THR A 158 -1.55 -2.13 -21.35
N HIS A 159 -0.74 -1.08 -21.51
CA HIS A 159 0.69 -1.13 -21.83
C HIS A 159 1.58 -1.55 -20.64
N VAL A 160 1.10 -2.47 -19.80
CA VAL A 160 1.81 -2.98 -18.62
C VAL A 160 2.33 -4.38 -18.90
N MET A 161 3.57 -4.61 -18.51
CA MET A 161 4.23 -5.91 -18.57
C MET A 161 4.72 -6.30 -17.18
N VAL A 162 4.44 -7.53 -16.75
CA VAL A 162 5.15 -8.12 -15.62
C VAL A 162 6.50 -8.61 -16.15
N ASN A 163 7.57 -7.94 -15.73
CA ASN A 163 8.93 -8.26 -16.16
C ASN A 163 9.57 -9.34 -15.28
N ASN A 164 9.33 -9.26 -13.97
CA ASN A 164 9.81 -10.24 -12.99
C ASN A 164 8.72 -10.50 -11.95
N ALA A 165 8.73 -11.71 -11.40
CA ALA A 165 7.92 -12.14 -10.26
C ALA A 165 8.81 -13.04 -9.39
N TYR A 166 8.31 -14.15 -8.86
CA TYR A 166 9.09 -15.04 -8.01
C TYR A 166 10.46 -15.44 -8.61
N ALA A 167 11.50 -15.35 -7.80
CA ALA A 167 12.83 -15.90 -8.04
C ALA A 167 13.44 -16.31 -6.70
N SER A 168 14.23 -17.38 -6.65
CA SER A 168 14.84 -17.82 -5.39
C SER A 168 15.89 -16.81 -4.90
N ILE A 169 16.05 -16.70 -3.59
CA ILE A 169 17.04 -15.80 -2.98
C ILE A 169 18.47 -16.11 -3.46
N ASP A 170 18.81 -17.40 -3.62
CA ASP A 170 20.09 -17.85 -4.18
C ASP A 170 20.30 -17.38 -5.63
N GLY A 171 19.23 -17.27 -6.42
CA GLY A 171 19.32 -16.78 -7.80
C GLY A 171 19.54 -15.26 -7.81
N LEU A 172 18.78 -14.54 -6.98
CA LEU A 172 18.82 -13.08 -6.88
C LEU A 172 20.16 -12.56 -6.36
N THR A 173 20.75 -13.25 -5.38
CA THR A 173 22.02 -12.85 -4.76
C THR A 173 23.25 -13.13 -5.63
N LYS A 174 23.14 -14.02 -6.62
CA LYS A 174 24.24 -14.34 -7.56
C LYS A 174 24.32 -13.37 -8.73
N ASP A 175 23.22 -12.69 -9.05
CA ASP A 175 23.16 -11.72 -10.14
C ASP A 175 23.12 -10.30 -9.58
N LYS A 176 24.19 -9.54 -9.81
CA LYS A 176 24.31 -8.14 -9.38
C LYS A 176 23.18 -7.25 -9.90
N MET A 177 22.52 -7.64 -10.99
CA MET A 177 21.36 -6.91 -11.49
C MET A 177 20.14 -7.04 -10.57
N PHE A 178 20.08 -8.10 -9.76
CA PHE A 178 18.92 -8.42 -8.92
C PHE A 178 19.19 -8.44 -7.41
N GLU A 179 20.40 -8.07 -6.97
CA GLU A 179 20.77 -8.08 -5.54
C GLU A 179 19.90 -7.15 -4.68
N SER A 180 19.32 -6.10 -5.26
CA SER A 180 18.37 -5.17 -4.62
C SER A 180 16.89 -5.55 -4.78
N TYR A 181 16.61 -6.76 -5.28
CA TYR A 181 15.24 -7.26 -5.53
C TYR A 181 14.96 -8.54 -4.75
N ALA A 182 15.58 -8.70 -3.58
CA ALA A 182 15.45 -9.89 -2.73
C ALA A 182 13.99 -10.23 -2.41
N ASP A 183 13.11 -9.23 -2.33
CA ASP A 183 11.70 -9.40 -2.03
C ASP A 183 10.89 -10.16 -3.11
N LEU A 184 11.47 -10.43 -4.29
CA LEU A 184 10.91 -11.39 -5.25
C LEU A 184 10.89 -12.82 -4.67
N ALA A 185 11.80 -13.15 -3.77
CA ALA A 185 11.86 -14.46 -3.10
C ALA A 185 10.69 -14.72 -2.15
N SER A 186 9.95 -13.68 -1.75
CA SER A 186 8.68 -13.85 -1.02
C SER A 186 7.59 -14.54 -1.85
N GLY A 187 7.73 -14.55 -3.19
CA GLY A 187 6.66 -14.98 -4.10
C GLY A 187 5.48 -14.02 -4.16
N ARG A 188 5.58 -12.83 -3.54
CA ARG A 188 4.47 -11.85 -3.42
C ARG A 188 4.77 -10.52 -4.09
N SER A 189 5.93 -10.40 -4.74
CA SER A 189 6.37 -9.18 -5.42
C SER A 189 6.34 -9.34 -6.94
N VAL A 190 5.99 -8.26 -7.62
CA VAL A 190 6.05 -8.13 -9.08
C VAL A 190 6.85 -6.89 -9.46
N ARG A 191 7.65 -7.01 -10.51
CA ARG A 191 8.31 -5.87 -11.14
C ARG A 191 7.61 -5.56 -12.45
N LEU A 192 7.08 -4.35 -12.57
CA LEU A 192 6.35 -3.88 -13.73
C LEU A 192 7.24 -3.08 -14.68
N ALA A 193 7.02 -3.29 -15.97
CA ALA A 193 7.55 -2.46 -17.04
C ALA A 193 6.39 -1.89 -17.85
N VAL A 194 6.55 -0.68 -18.38
CA VAL A 194 5.61 -0.10 -19.33
C VAL A 194 6.22 -0.20 -20.72
N TYR A 195 5.48 -0.77 -21.66
CA TYR A 195 5.93 -0.96 -23.03
C TYR A 195 4.82 -0.68 -24.05
N PRO A 196 5.06 0.17 -25.08
CA PRO A 196 6.29 0.94 -25.32
C PRO A 196 6.60 1.98 -24.23
N SER A 197 7.88 2.36 -24.05
CA SER A 197 8.32 3.21 -22.92
C SER A 197 7.76 4.64 -22.95
N GLU A 198 7.25 5.10 -24.10
CA GLU A 198 6.54 6.38 -24.23
C GLU A 198 5.24 6.46 -23.44
N PHE A 199 4.63 5.30 -23.10
CA PHE A 199 3.42 5.22 -22.29
C PHE A 199 3.70 5.27 -20.78
N GLY A 200 4.97 5.25 -20.35
CA GLY A 200 5.32 5.17 -18.93
C GLY A 200 6.64 5.82 -18.60
N LYS A 201 6.56 6.95 -17.89
CA LYS A 201 7.70 7.56 -17.20
C LYS A 201 7.48 7.49 -15.70
N MET A 202 8.55 7.37 -14.94
CA MET A 202 8.47 7.37 -13.48
C MET A 202 7.80 8.66 -13.00
N GLY A 203 6.80 8.54 -12.11
CA GLY A 203 6.05 9.68 -11.59
C GLY A 203 4.96 10.24 -12.52
N GLU A 204 4.75 9.64 -13.69
CA GLU A 204 3.72 10.05 -14.65
C GLU A 204 2.92 8.82 -15.13
N GLY A 205 1.71 9.08 -15.64
CA GLY A 205 0.86 8.09 -16.30
C GLY A 205 0.71 6.79 -15.50
N VAL A 206 1.07 5.68 -16.14
CA VAL A 206 0.88 4.31 -15.61
C VAL A 206 1.55 4.10 -14.26
N TYR A 207 2.78 4.58 -14.06
CA TYR A 207 3.51 4.39 -12.80
C TYR A 207 2.92 5.22 -11.65
N LEU A 208 2.43 6.43 -11.96
CA LEU A 208 1.75 7.27 -10.97
C LEU A 208 0.48 6.59 -10.46
N TRP A 209 -0.36 6.08 -11.37
CA TRP A 209 -1.59 5.38 -10.99
C TRP A 209 -1.31 4.22 -10.03
N PHE A 210 -0.34 3.36 -10.33
CA PHE A 210 0.00 2.27 -9.42
C PHE A 210 0.49 2.77 -8.07
N SER A 211 1.32 3.81 -8.02
CA SER A 211 1.81 4.37 -6.75
C SER A 211 0.69 4.97 -5.89
N GLU A 212 -0.39 5.45 -6.52
CA GLU A 212 -1.55 6.04 -5.84
C GLU A 212 -2.57 4.98 -5.44
N HIS A 213 -2.81 3.96 -6.27
CA HIS A 213 -3.95 3.05 -6.13
C HIS A 213 -3.60 1.61 -5.74
N CYS A 214 -2.34 1.17 -5.79
CA CYS A 214 -2.00 -0.25 -5.54
C CYS A 214 -2.46 -0.74 -4.15
N HIS A 215 -2.48 0.15 -3.15
CA HIS A 215 -2.90 -0.14 -1.78
C HIS A 215 -4.37 -0.54 -1.68
N GLU A 216 -5.22 -0.05 -2.58
CA GLU A 216 -6.63 -0.44 -2.68
C GLU A 216 -6.80 -1.89 -3.11
N TYR A 217 -5.73 -2.58 -3.51
CA TYR A 217 -5.72 -3.97 -3.94
C TYR A 217 -4.80 -4.84 -3.09
N GLY A 218 -4.33 -4.39 -1.92
CA GLY A 218 -3.44 -5.18 -1.09
C GLY A 218 -1.95 -5.03 -1.43
N TYR A 219 -1.59 -4.16 -2.37
CA TYR A 219 -0.21 -3.95 -2.82
C TYR A 219 0.39 -2.67 -2.26
N ILE A 220 1.70 -2.67 -2.04
CA ILE A 220 2.47 -1.47 -1.71
C ILE A 220 3.55 -1.22 -2.76
N LEU A 221 3.93 0.04 -2.94
CA LEU A 221 5.18 0.38 -3.61
C LEU A 221 6.34 -0.05 -2.69
N ARG A 222 7.10 -1.06 -3.09
CA ARG A 222 8.01 -1.76 -2.17
C ARG A 222 9.25 -0.93 -1.79
N TYR A 223 9.73 -0.08 -2.71
CA TYR A 223 10.92 0.76 -2.52
C TYR A 223 10.64 2.23 -2.83
N PRO A 224 9.98 2.96 -1.91
CA PRO A 224 9.77 4.41 -2.03
C PRO A 224 11.09 5.20 -1.99
N ALA A 225 11.09 6.40 -2.57
CA ALA A 225 12.30 7.21 -2.75
C ALA A 225 12.92 7.75 -1.46
N ASP A 226 12.11 7.96 -0.43
CA ASP A 226 12.49 8.46 0.89
C ASP A 226 12.85 7.33 1.87
N LYS A 227 12.88 6.06 1.42
CA LYS A 227 13.03 4.88 2.29
C LYS A 227 14.26 4.02 1.99
N THR A 228 15.20 4.47 1.16
CA THR A 228 16.39 3.70 0.78
C THR A 228 17.20 3.21 1.99
N GLU A 229 17.37 4.03 3.03
CA GLU A 229 18.08 3.60 4.25
C GLU A 229 17.37 2.47 5.00
N LYS A 230 16.04 2.41 4.93
CA LYS A 230 15.23 1.39 5.60
C LYS A 230 15.14 0.11 4.79
N THR A 231 14.93 0.23 3.48
CA THR A 231 14.71 -0.91 2.57
C THR A 231 16.01 -1.58 2.13
N GLY A 232 17.15 -0.88 2.24
CA GLY A 232 18.43 -1.32 1.69
C GLY A 232 18.45 -1.37 0.16
N ALA A 233 17.48 -0.75 -0.51
CA ALA A 233 17.38 -0.71 -1.96
C ALA A 233 17.14 0.71 -2.46
N GLU A 234 17.69 1.01 -3.64
CA GLU A 234 17.40 2.26 -4.34
C GLU A 234 15.90 2.37 -4.67
N ALA A 235 15.43 3.61 -4.74
CA ALA A 235 14.06 3.94 -5.11
C ALA A 235 13.64 3.23 -6.41
N SER A 236 12.47 2.59 -6.41
CA SER A 236 11.95 1.92 -7.60
C SER A 236 10.45 2.07 -7.71
N ALA A 237 10.00 2.83 -8.71
CA ALA A 237 8.57 2.97 -9.05
C ALA A 237 7.98 1.72 -9.76
N THR A 238 8.78 0.66 -9.92
CA THR A 238 8.40 -0.55 -10.68
C THR A 238 8.11 -1.75 -9.80
N MET A 239 8.49 -1.71 -8.52
CA MET A 239 8.45 -2.85 -7.63
C MET A 239 7.23 -2.78 -6.71
N PHE A 240 6.31 -3.71 -6.85
CA PHE A 240 5.09 -3.78 -6.05
C PHE A 240 5.03 -5.07 -5.27
N ARG A 241 4.71 -4.98 -3.98
CA ARG A 241 4.68 -6.10 -3.04
C ARG A 241 3.27 -6.27 -2.47
N TYR A 242 2.71 -7.47 -2.59
CA TYR A 242 1.45 -7.82 -1.93
C TYR A 242 1.66 -8.06 -0.44
N VAL A 243 0.90 -7.35 0.38
CA VAL A 243 0.85 -7.48 1.84
C VAL A 243 -0.58 -7.70 2.35
N GLY A 244 -1.58 -7.66 1.46
CA GLY A 244 -2.98 -7.78 1.81
C GLY A 244 -3.58 -6.51 2.40
N LYS A 245 -4.90 -6.52 2.57
CA LYS A 245 -5.64 -5.52 3.35
C LYS A 245 -5.85 -6.03 4.78
N PRO A 246 -5.88 -5.14 5.78
CA PRO A 246 -5.79 -3.68 5.68
C PRO A 246 -4.36 -3.12 5.59
N HIS A 247 -3.34 -3.97 5.66
CA HIS A 247 -1.93 -3.58 5.84
C HIS A 247 -1.44 -2.60 4.79
N SER A 248 -1.70 -2.89 3.51
CA SER A 248 -1.32 -2.01 2.40
C SER A 248 -1.90 -0.60 2.51
N GLU A 249 -3.15 -0.47 2.96
CA GLU A 249 -3.80 0.83 3.14
C GLU A 249 -3.17 1.61 4.29
N TYR A 250 -2.93 0.95 5.43
CA TYR A 250 -2.25 1.57 6.57
C TYR A 250 -0.84 2.04 6.20
N ILE A 251 -0.07 1.19 5.50
CA ILE A 251 1.28 1.50 5.01
C ILE A 251 1.26 2.73 4.11
N LYS A 252 0.32 2.80 3.16
CA LYS A 252 0.19 3.95 2.26
C LYS A 252 -0.17 5.23 3.01
N GLN A 253 -1.18 5.19 3.89
CA GLN A 253 -1.67 6.37 4.61
C GLN A 253 -0.62 6.96 5.55
N ASN A 254 0.22 6.12 6.14
CA ASN A 254 1.26 6.54 7.09
C ASN A 254 2.64 6.71 6.43
N ASN A 255 2.75 6.62 5.10
CA ASN A 255 4.00 6.70 4.35
C ASN A 255 5.12 5.81 4.94
N LEU A 256 4.81 4.53 5.14
CA LEU A 256 5.73 3.55 5.71
C LEU A 256 6.37 2.68 4.62
N SER A 257 7.58 2.19 4.85
CA SER A 257 8.07 0.98 4.19
C SER A 257 7.53 -0.27 4.88
N LEU A 258 7.71 -1.45 4.26
CA LEU A 258 7.34 -2.71 4.93
C LEU A 258 8.17 -2.93 6.21
N GLU A 259 9.45 -2.58 6.19
CA GLU A 259 10.34 -2.66 7.36
C GLU A 259 9.83 -1.80 8.52
N GLU A 260 9.45 -0.55 8.25
CA GLU A 260 8.93 0.34 9.29
C GLU A 260 7.58 -0.13 9.82
N TYR A 261 6.72 -0.66 8.94
CA TYR A 261 5.43 -1.21 9.34
C TYR A 261 5.59 -2.43 10.25
N ILE A 262 6.45 -3.38 9.89
CA ILE A 262 6.68 -4.58 10.70
C ILE A 262 7.23 -4.21 12.07
N GLU A 263 8.14 -3.22 12.15
CA GLU A 263 8.66 -2.76 13.44
C GLU A 263 7.58 -2.04 14.27
N LEU A 264 6.76 -1.20 13.65
CA LEU A 264 5.66 -0.50 14.33
C LEU A 264 4.64 -1.47 14.96
N ILE A 265 4.29 -2.55 14.26
CA ILE A 265 3.26 -3.49 14.73
C ILE A 265 3.72 -4.26 15.98
N LYS A 266 5.02 -4.38 16.24
CA LYS A 266 5.56 -5.04 17.44
C LYS A 266 5.19 -4.34 18.75
N GLU A 267 4.80 -3.07 18.69
CA GLU A 267 4.36 -2.30 19.86
C GLU A 267 2.91 -2.61 20.30
N TYR A 268 2.17 -3.41 19.51
CA TYR A 268 0.77 -3.72 19.74
C TYR A 268 0.57 -5.19 20.09
N ASP A 269 -0.16 -5.46 21.16
CA ASP A 269 -0.55 -6.81 21.58
C ASP A 269 -2.07 -7.01 21.47
N TYR A 270 -2.56 -8.24 21.69
CA TYR A 270 -3.99 -8.55 21.52
C TYR A 270 -4.92 -7.82 22.50
N LYS A 271 -4.40 -7.27 23.61
CA LYS A 271 -5.17 -6.46 24.58
C LYS A 271 -5.19 -4.99 24.20
N LYS A 272 -4.13 -4.52 23.54
CA LYS A 272 -3.97 -3.17 23.00
C LYS A 272 -3.59 -3.22 21.52
N PRO A 273 -4.49 -3.69 20.64
CA PRO A 273 -4.19 -3.85 19.23
C PRO A 273 -4.13 -2.49 18.54
N LEU A 274 -3.43 -2.44 17.41
CA LEU A 274 -3.61 -1.35 16.45
C LEU A 274 -5.02 -1.46 15.89
N ILE A 275 -5.82 -0.41 16.12
CA ILE A 275 -7.16 -0.30 15.58
C ILE A 275 -7.09 0.50 14.27
N TYR A 276 -7.59 -0.08 13.19
CA TYR A 276 -7.61 0.57 11.89
C TYR A 276 -8.96 0.40 11.19
N THR A 277 -9.49 1.47 10.60
CA THR A 277 -10.66 1.41 9.74
C THR A 277 -10.21 1.55 8.29
N GLY A 278 -10.42 0.48 7.51
CA GLY A 278 -10.08 0.44 6.10
C GLY A 278 -10.90 1.41 5.26
N LEU A 279 -10.46 1.62 4.02
CA LEU A 279 -11.12 2.54 3.08
C LEU A 279 -12.59 2.16 2.79
N GLY A 280 -12.93 0.88 2.96
CA GLY A 280 -14.30 0.37 2.82
C GLY A 280 -15.18 0.55 4.09
N GLY A 281 -14.66 1.12 5.17
CA GLY A 281 -15.36 1.26 6.46
C GLY A 281 -15.20 0.06 7.41
N GLU A 282 -14.63 -1.04 6.92
CA GLU A 282 -14.29 -2.24 7.70
C GLU A 282 -13.30 -1.90 8.82
N LYS A 283 -13.57 -2.33 10.05
CA LYS A 283 -12.68 -2.11 11.19
C LYS A 283 -11.85 -3.36 11.46
N TYR A 284 -10.57 -3.16 11.76
CA TYR A 284 -9.59 -4.22 12.01
C TYR A 284 -8.85 -4.00 13.32
N TYR A 285 -8.45 -5.11 13.94
CA TYR A 285 -7.53 -5.15 15.08
C TYR A 285 -6.27 -5.91 14.67
N ILE A 286 -5.12 -5.26 14.76
CA ILE A 286 -3.85 -5.80 14.30
C ILE A 286 -2.87 -5.82 15.47
N TYR A 287 -2.24 -6.95 15.72
CA TYR A 287 -1.30 -7.09 16.83
C TYR A 287 -0.21 -8.11 16.54
N TYR A 288 0.86 -8.03 17.33
CA TYR A 288 2.02 -8.89 17.22
C TYR A 288 2.07 -9.92 18.35
N GLN A 289 2.54 -11.12 18.00
CA GLN A 289 2.86 -12.18 18.96
C GLN A 289 4.26 -12.70 18.67
N ARG A 290 5.19 -12.49 19.62
CA ARG A 290 6.56 -13.01 19.53
C ARG A 290 6.52 -14.54 19.45
N ALA A 291 7.27 -15.10 18.50
CA ALA A 291 7.40 -16.54 18.39
C ALA A 291 8.25 -17.12 19.52
N VAL A 292 7.85 -18.28 20.02
CA VAL A 292 8.69 -19.14 20.86
C VAL A 292 9.69 -19.86 19.97
N THR A 293 10.96 -19.86 20.36
CA THR A 293 12.04 -20.54 19.63
C THR A 293 11.88 -22.06 19.75
N ASP A 294 12.08 -22.77 18.64
CA ASP A 294 12.11 -24.25 18.58
C ASP A 294 10.85 -24.95 19.13
N SER A 295 9.73 -24.25 19.21
CA SER A 295 8.45 -24.76 19.72
C SER A 295 7.26 -24.05 19.09
N SER A 296 6.06 -24.51 19.43
CA SER A 296 4.82 -23.84 19.04
C SER A 296 4.60 -22.56 19.85
N THR A 297 4.00 -21.57 19.22
CA THR A 297 3.64 -20.30 19.85
C THR A 297 2.14 -20.28 20.13
N ALA A 298 1.77 -20.01 21.38
CA ALA A 298 0.40 -19.71 21.77
C ALA A 298 0.00 -18.31 21.29
N ILE A 299 -1.06 -18.20 20.49
CA ILE A 299 -1.59 -16.94 19.98
C ILE A 299 -3.04 -16.80 20.44
N ASN A 300 -3.36 -15.66 21.05
CA ASN A 300 -4.73 -15.32 21.43
C ASN A 300 -5.46 -14.74 20.21
N VAL A 301 -6.61 -15.30 19.86
CA VAL A 301 -7.47 -14.86 18.74
C VAL A 301 -8.95 -14.87 19.18
N PRO A 302 -9.81 -14.00 18.64
CA PRO A 302 -11.23 -14.02 18.97
C PRO A 302 -11.91 -15.30 18.49
N GLY A 303 -12.78 -15.90 19.31
CA GLY A 303 -13.54 -17.09 18.94
C GLY A 303 -14.74 -16.84 18.01
N ASP A 304 -15.17 -15.58 17.86
CA ASP A 304 -16.40 -15.19 17.15
C ASP A 304 -16.16 -14.33 15.89
N ARG A 305 -14.91 -14.14 15.49
CA ARG A 305 -14.53 -13.25 14.38
C ARG A 305 -13.53 -13.92 13.44
N ALA A 306 -13.53 -13.47 12.19
CA ALA A 306 -12.52 -13.90 11.22
C ALA A 306 -11.16 -13.28 11.57
N TYR A 307 -10.10 -14.09 11.45
CA TYR A 307 -8.73 -13.63 11.63
C TYR A 307 -7.78 -14.28 10.62
N SER A 308 -6.61 -13.67 10.43
CA SER A 308 -5.47 -14.28 9.76
C SER A 308 -4.22 -14.14 10.61
N VAL A 309 -3.27 -15.05 10.40
CA VAL A 309 -1.96 -15.05 11.05
C VAL A 309 -0.90 -15.07 9.95
N SER A 310 0.05 -14.15 10.03
CA SER A 310 1.21 -14.12 9.12
C SER A 310 2.48 -14.12 9.93
N GLY A 311 3.43 -14.98 9.59
CA GLY A 311 4.81 -14.82 10.01
C GLY A 311 5.39 -13.53 9.42
N ASN A 312 6.36 -12.94 10.13
CA ASN A 312 7.12 -11.78 9.65
C ASN A 312 8.48 -12.15 9.08
N ASN A 313 8.78 -13.44 8.94
CA ASN A 313 10.07 -13.99 8.45
C ASN A 313 11.27 -13.76 9.39
N THR A 314 11.05 -13.29 10.62
CA THR A 314 12.15 -12.91 11.54
C THR A 314 11.94 -13.43 12.96
N ASP A 315 10.89 -12.99 13.65
CA ASP A 315 10.80 -13.16 15.10
C ASP A 315 9.37 -13.39 15.64
N GLY A 316 8.32 -13.19 14.86
CA GLY A 316 6.97 -13.45 15.33
C GLY A 316 5.90 -13.38 14.27
N PHE A 317 4.67 -13.36 14.77
CA PHE A 317 3.44 -13.41 13.99
C PHE A 317 2.70 -12.09 14.11
N ILE A 318 2.15 -11.62 12.99
CA ILE A 318 1.13 -10.56 12.97
C ILE A 318 -0.22 -11.22 12.82
N VAL A 319 -1.13 -10.87 13.71
CA VAL A 319 -2.52 -11.31 13.68
C VAL A 319 -3.38 -10.14 13.23
N THR A 320 -4.31 -10.42 12.31
CA THR A 320 -5.24 -9.45 11.76
C THR A 320 -6.65 -9.97 11.95
N VAL A 321 -7.45 -9.24 12.72
CA VAL A 321 -8.83 -9.59 13.08
C VAL A 321 -9.78 -8.63 12.39
N SER A 322 -10.81 -9.15 11.73
CA SER A 322 -11.97 -8.33 11.31
C SER A 322 -12.87 -8.04 12.51
N ALA A 323 -13.36 -6.81 12.63
CA ALA A 323 -14.30 -6.45 13.68
C ALA A 323 -15.67 -7.11 13.52
N ASP A 324 -16.03 -7.48 12.30
CA ASP A 324 -17.28 -8.13 11.99
C ASP A 324 -17.34 -9.53 12.59
N LYS A 325 -18.45 -9.80 13.29
CA LYS A 325 -18.73 -11.14 13.81
C LYS A 325 -18.98 -12.10 12.67
N LEU A 326 -18.55 -13.35 12.85
CA LEU A 326 -18.93 -14.43 11.96
C LEU A 326 -20.46 -14.59 11.96
N PRO A 327 -21.08 -14.96 10.83
CA PRO A 327 -22.50 -15.26 10.80
C PRO A 327 -22.85 -16.32 11.85
N GLU A 328 -23.92 -16.12 12.62
CA GLU A 328 -24.45 -17.18 13.50
C GLU A 328 -24.86 -18.39 12.62
N GLN A 329 -24.35 -19.58 12.98
CA GLN A 329 -24.68 -20.85 12.31
C GLN A 329 -26.05 -21.40 12.72
#